data_AF-A0AAU6VPK7-F1
#
_entry.id   AF-A0AAU6VPK7-F1
#
_cell.length_a   1.000
_cell.length_b   1.000
_cell.length_c   1.000
_cell.angle_alpha   90.00
_cell.angle_beta   90.00
_cell.angle_gamma   90.00
#
_symmetry.space_group_name_H-M   'P 1'
#
loop_
_entity.id
_entity.type
_entity.pdbx_description
1 polymer ?
#
loop_
_entity_poly.entity_id
_entity_poly.type
_entity_poly.pdbx_seq_one_letter_code
_entity_poly.pdbx_strand_id
1 'polypeptide(L)'
;MIVQMQSSKFSKTHKLIIATLVLSICLLGLWLYGGQSAQPSPHAAIIDNDELLALAAESQPNPDIYASSLIKPGDPLFVGLKALQEGKDDIAVEVFGKMAEEGNIGAMLWYGLTNMGAGVYGTASAVEWINKAAQQGNPYAMRRLVPAGETLQDCEWYLGSYCNDAWADKAREAFQQCLQANPDDVLSRYAASMDADRAAEAAKQKYYAPMVSLAFDYGLAYEAGELSEADAAKVVTLLKMAANDNFAPAMDMLAGTFYKVIGFEMANYYAKRAFHLGFNSLDAIIHVNRKEWLKGTNRDEMLVALSYIYAAEKYYRESNVDFRVIDRLNKSEEPVTDAEISVAKKQAEKIISEITPVIYIDAIYDVEAYH
;
A
#
# COMPACT_ATOMS: atom_id res chain seq x y z
N MET A 1 55.63 -57.60 -4.91
CA MET A 1 54.48 -57.60 -3.99
C MET A 1 53.25 -57.21 -4.78
N ILE A 2 52.44 -58.19 -5.16
CA ILE A 2 51.16 -57.97 -5.87
C ILE A 2 50.07 -58.08 -4.81
N VAL A 3 49.33 -56.99 -4.58
CA VAL A 3 48.19 -56.94 -3.67
C VAL A 3 46.98 -57.55 -4.37
N GLN A 4 46.43 -58.64 -3.82
CA GLN A 4 45.14 -59.18 -4.22
C GLN A 4 44.02 -58.23 -3.79
N MET A 5 43.25 -57.69 -4.74
CA MET A 5 41.93 -57.13 -4.46
C MET A 5 40.89 -58.26 -4.41
N GLN A 6 40.33 -58.52 -3.23
CA GLN A 6 39.14 -59.37 -3.10
C GLN A 6 37.92 -58.64 -3.66
N SER A 7 37.32 -59.17 -4.73
CA SER A 7 36.02 -58.70 -5.22
C SER A 7 34.90 -59.28 -4.35
N SER A 8 34.16 -58.43 -3.65
CA SER A 8 32.93 -58.81 -2.93
C SER A 8 31.87 -59.34 -3.92
N LYS A 9 31.49 -60.62 -3.79
CA LYS A 9 30.37 -61.24 -4.54
C LYS A 9 29.08 -61.12 -3.71
N PHE A 10 28.33 -60.06 -3.90
CA PHE A 10 26.97 -59.96 -3.35
C PHE A 10 26.06 -61.04 -3.96
N SER A 11 25.35 -61.81 -3.10
CA SER A 11 24.40 -62.85 -3.54
C SER A 11 23.22 -62.24 -4.31
N LYS A 12 22.51 -63.06 -5.11
CA LYS A 12 21.30 -62.60 -5.83
C LYS A 12 20.28 -61.95 -4.89
N THR A 13 20.11 -62.48 -3.68
CA THR A 13 19.25 -61.91 -2.63
C THR A 13 19.72 -60.53 -2.16
N HIS A 14 21.04 -60.33 -1.98
CA HIS A 14 21.57 -59.01 -1.62
C HIS A 14 21.40 -57.99 -2.75
N LYS A 15 21.59 -58.41 -4.01
CA LYS A 15 21.34 -57.54 -5.17
C LYS A 15 19.87 -57.15 -5.29
N LEU A 16 18.96 -58.08 -4.97
CA LEU A 16 17.52 -57.80 -4.96
C LEU A 16 17.18 -56.78 -3.87
N ILE A 17 17.67 -56.97 -2.64
CA ILE A 17 17.43 -56.05 -1.52
C ILE A 17 17.97 -54.65 -1.83
N ILE A 18 19.19 -54.55 -2.39
CA ILE A 18 19.77 -53.26 -2.78
C ILE A 18 18.93 -52.61 -3.88
N ALA A 19 18.47 -53.37 -4.88
CA ALA A 19 17.62 -52.84 -5.93
C ALA A 19 16.27 -52.33 -5.39
N THR A 20 15.65 -53.04 -4.44
CA THR A 20 14.41 -52.57 -3.80
C THR A 20 14.64 -51.32 -2.96
N LEU A 21 15.76 -51.23 -2.24
CA LEU A 21 16.13 -50.05 -1.45
C LEU A 21 16.38 -48.83 -2.33
N VAL A 22 17.10 -49.00 -3.44
CA VAL A 22 17.34 -47.92 -4.42
C VAL A 22 16.02 -47.48 -5.05
N LEU A 23 15.15 -48.43 -5.44
CA LEU A 23 13.84 -48.10 -6.01
C LEU A 23 12.96 -47.35 -5.00
N SER A 24 12.96 -47.76 -3.73
CA SER A 24 12.24 -47.05 -2.66
C SER A 24 12.80 -45.66 -2.40
N ILE A 25 14.11 -45.47 -2.45
CA ILE A 25 14.76 -44.14 -2.33
C ILE A 25 14.43 -43.27 -3.55
N CYS A 26 14.41 -43.83 -4.76
CA CYS A 26 14.01 -43.10 -5.97
C CYS A 26 12.53 -42.73 -5.96
N LEU A 27 11.66 -43.60 -5.46
CA LEU A 27 10.23 -43.32 -5.29
C LEU A 27 9.98 -42.30 -4.17
N LEU A 28 10.74 -42.35 -3.06
CA LEU A 28 10.73 -41.29 -2.04
C LEU A 28 11.25 -39.96 -2.59
N GLY A 29 12.29 -40.00 -3.44
CA GLY A 29 12.81 -38.82 -4.12
C GLY A 29 11.81 -38.23 -5.11
N LEU A 30 11.10 -39.07 -5.87
CA LEU A 30 10.01 -38.64 -6.75
C LEU A 30 8.78 -38.17 -5.96
N TRP A 31 8.56 -38.63 -4.74
CA TRP A 31 7.48 -38.14 -3.88
C TRP A 31 7.85 -36.83 -3.17
N LEU A 32 9.10 -36.69 -2.70
CA LEU A 32 9.64 -35.48 -2.08
C LEU A 32 9.93 -34.36 -3.09
N TYR A 33 10.32 -34.69 -4.32
CA TYR A 33 10.72 -33.73 -5.36
C TYR A 33 9.84 -33.74 -6.62
N GLY A 34 9.19 -34.86 -6.96
CA GLY A 34 8.25 -34.93 -8.09
C GLY A 34 6.84 -34.45 -7.75
N GLY A 35 6.58 -34.16 -6.48
CA GLY A 35 5.41 -33.42 -5.99
C GLY A 35 5.64 -31.91 -5.87
N GLN A 36 6.82 -31.40 -6.20
CA GLN A 36 6.94 -30.01 -6.62
C GLN A 36 6.30 -29.95 -8.02
N SER A 37 4.97 -29.88 -8.05
CA SER A 37 4.32 -29.10 -9.08
C SER A 37 5.15 -27.84 -9.27
N ALA A 38 5.43 -27.46 -10.52
CA ALA A 38 5.69 -26.07 -10.80
C ALA A 38 4.47 -25.29 -10.32
N GLN A 39 4.39 -25.00 -9.01
CA GLN A 39 3.59 -23.92 -8.51
C GLN A 39 4.12 -22.73 -9.30
N PRO A 40 3.26 -22.00 -10.01
CA PRO A 40 3.62 -20.66 -10.43
C PRO A 40 4.23 -19.95 -9.23
N SER A 41 5.24 -19.11 -9.47
CA SER A 41 5.79 -18.18 -8.48
C SER A 41 4.67 -17.64 -7.56
N PRO A 42 4.90 -17.45 -6.25
CA PRO A 42 3.89 -16.98 -5.28
C PRO A 42 3.35 -15.56 -5.57
N HIS A 43 3.68 -15.00 -6.72
CA HIS A 43 3.08 -13.81 -7.30
C HIS A 43 2.73 -14.20 -8.74
N ALA A 44 1.44 -14.46 -9.01
CA ALA A 44 0.93 -14.20 -10.35
C ALA A 44 1.18 -12.71 -10.60
N ALA A 45 2.20 -12.39 -11.41
CA ALA A 45 2.52 -11.01 -11.76
C ALA A 45 1.19 -10.32 -12.12
N ILE A 46 0.76 -9.31 -11.35
CA ILE A 46 -0.58 -8.69 -11.52
C ILE A 46 -0.82 -8.26 -12.98
N ILE A 47 0.26 -7.97 -13.70
CA ILE A 47 0.33 -7.60 -15.12
C ILE A 47 0.05 -8.75 -16.11
N ASP A 48 0.09 -10.00 -15.65
CA ASP A 48 -0.22 -11.22 -16.43
C ASP A 48 -1.51 -11.89 -15.95
N ASN A 49 -2.26 -11.26 -15.04
CA ASN A 49 -3.57 -11.74 -14.61
C ASN A 49 -4.65 -11.31 -15.62
N ASP A 50 -5.08 -12.27 -16.45
CA ASP A 50 -6.08 -12.03 -17.52
C ASP A 50 -7.38 -11.42 -17.01
N GLU A 51 -7.81 -11.79 -15.80
CA GLU A 51 -9.06 -11.28 -15.23
C GLU A 51 -8.94 -9.83 -14.79
N LEU A 52 -7.83 -9.46 -14.15
CA LEU A 52 -7.51 -8.07 -13.82
C LEU A 52 -7.39 -7.20 -15.08
N LEU A 53 -6.72 -7.70 -16.12
CA LEU A 53 -6.59 -6.98 -17.39
C LEU A 53 -7.96 -6.80 -18.08
N ALA A 54 -8.83 -7.80 -18.03
CA ALA A 54 -10.18 -7.70 -18.56
C ALA A 54 -11.02 -6.66 -17.78
N LEU A 55 -10.99 -6.70 -16.44
CA LEU A 55 -11.66 -5.70 -15.60
C LEU A 55 -11.14 -4.28 -15.88
N ALA A 56 -9.83 -4.13 -16.03
CA ALA A 56 -9.22 -2.85 -16.33
C ALA A 56 -9.59 -2.33 -17.73
N ALA A 57 -9.75 -3.21 -18.72
CA ALA A 57 -10.20 -2.84 -20.06
C ALA A 57 -11.66 -2.34 -20.09
N GLU A 58 -12.51 -2.84 -19.19
CA GLU A 58 -13.91 -2.41 -19.06
C GLU A 58 -14.09 -1.20 -18.12
N SER A 59 -13.07 -0.88 -17.32
CA SER A 59 -13.14 0.19 -16.31
C SER A 59 -13.45 1.56 -16.91
N GLN A 60 -14.39 2.27 -16.29
CA GLN A 60 -14.78 3.63 -16.64
C GLN A 60 -14.75 4.53 -15.39
N PRO A 61 -14.54 5.84 -15.53
CA PRO A 61 -14.60 6.78 -14.41
C PRO A 61 -15.90 6.64 -13.63
N ASN A 62 -15.80 6.33 -12.34
CA ASN A 62 -16.93 6.12 -11.46
C ASN A 62 -17.32 7.46 -10.80
N PRO A 63 -18.59 7.89 -10.93
CA PRO A 63 -19.07 9.11 -10.28
C PRO A 63 -19.15 9.01 -8.75
N ASP A 64 -19.22 7.79 -8.19
CA ASP A 64 -19.14 7.60 -6.73
C ASP A 64 -17.69 7.73 -6.26
N ILE A 65 -17.38 8.85 -5.61
CA ILE A 65 -16.05 9.13 -5.06
C ILE A 65 -15.64 8.16 -3.95
N TYR A 66 -16.60 7.48 -3.31
CA TYR A 66 -16.36 6.53 -2.24
C TYR A 66 -16.36 5.08 -2.71
N ALA A 67 -16.32 4.84 -4.03
CA ALA A 67 -16.43 3.50 -4.60
C ALA A 67 -15.34 2.53 -4.12
N SER A 68 -14.10 3.02 -3.98
CA SER A 68 -12.97 2.24 -3.45
C SER A 68 -12.72 2.44 -1.95
N SER A 69 -13.61 3.13 -1.25
CA SER A 69 -13.40 3.48 0.16
C SER A 69 -14.18 2.54 1.07
N LEU A 70 -13.44 1.81 1.91
CA LEU A 70 -14.04 0.92 2.91
C LEU A 70 -14.69 1.71 4.05
N ILE A 71 -14.17 2.91 4.36
CA ILE A 71 -14.65 3.78 5.44
C ILE A 71 -15.23 5.07 4.85
N LYS A 72 -16.53 5.25 5.01
CA LYS A 72 -17.29 6.36 4.42
C LYS A 72 -17.76 7.35 5.49
N PRO A 73 -18.15 8.59 5.11
CA PRO A 73 -18.76 9.52 6.06
C PRO A 73 -19.94 8.86 6.78
N GLY A 74 -19.95 8.94 8.11
CA GLY A 74 -20.91 8.28 8.97
C GLY A 74 -20.37 7.04 9.68
N ASP A 75 -19.25 6.48 9.22
CA ASP A 75 -18.51 5.47 9.99
C ASP A 75 -17.86 6.11 11.24
N PRO A 76 -17.91 5.46 12.41
CA PRO A 76 -17.33 6.00 13.64
C PRO A 76 -15.83 6.33 13.53
N LEU A 77 -15.06 5.60 12.73
CA LEU A 77 -13.61 5.80 12.59
C LEU A 77 -13.26 6.86 11.54
N PHE A 78 -14.23 7.32 10.73
CA PHE A 78 -13.98 8.21 9.60
C PHE A 78 -13.23 9.48 10.01
N VAL A 79 -13.62 10.13 11.11
CA VAL A 79 -13.01 11.40 11.55
C VAL A 79 -11.54 11.21 11.92
N GLY A 80 -11.22 10.14 12.66
CA GLY A 80 -9.86 9.82 13.07
C GLY A 80 -8.98 9.44 11.88
N LEU A 81 -9.49 8.58 10.98
CA LEU A 81 -8.74 8.15 9.80
C LEU A 81 -8.50 9.28 8.81
N LYS A 82 -9.49 10.15 8.62
CA LYS A 82 -9.35 11.38 7.84
C LYS A 82 -8.23 12.25 8.42
N ALA A 83 -8.23 12.49 9.74
CA ALA A 83 -7.19 13.29 10.38
C ALA A 83 -5.80 12.67 10.19
N LEU A 84 -5.69 11.35 10.38
CA LEU A 84 -4.44 10.61 10.21
C LEU A 84 -3.89 10.72 8.77
N GLN A 85 -4.73 10.47 7.76
CA GLN A 85 -4.35 10.64 6.34
C GLN A 85 -3.95 12.07 5.97
N GLU A 86 -4.50 13.07 6.68
CA GLU A 86 -4.20 14.48 6.47
C GLU A 86 -2.94 14.93 7.23
N GLY A 87 -2.20 14.02 7.89
CA GLY A 87 -1.03 14.34 8.69
C GLY A 87 -1.36 15.08 10.00
N LYS A 88 -2.60 14.99 10.48
CA LYS A 88 -3.09 15.67 11.69
C LYS A 88 -3.10 14.69 12.86
N ASP A 89 -1.93 14.18 13.20
CA ASP A 89 -1.74 13.14 14.22
C ASP A 89 -2.29 13.55 15.59
N ASP A 90 -2.16 14.83 15.96
CA ASP A 90 -2.74 15.40 17.18
C ASP A 90 -4.26 15.18 17.27
N ILE A 91 -4.98 15.40 16.16
CA ILE A 91 -6.43 15.19 16.09
C ILE A 91 -6.75 13.69 16.05
N ALA A 92 -5.99 12.90 15.29
CA ALA A 92 -6.19 11.45 15.21
C ALA A 92 -6.01 10.78 16.59
N VAL A 93 -4.96 11.15 17.33
CA VAL A 93 -4.69 10.70 18.70
C VAL A 93 -5.86 11.05 19.63
N GLU A 94 -6.35 12.29 19.60
CA GLU A 94 -7.48 12.69 20.45
C GLU A 94 -8.75 11.87 20.15
N VAL A 95 -9.10 11.75 18.86
CA VAL A 95 -10.31 11.04 18.41
C VAL A 95 -10.23 9.56 18.76
N PHE A 96 -9.16 8.87 18.35
CA PHE A 96 -9.02 7.45 18.61
C PHE A 96 -8.83 7.16 20.09
N GLY A 97 -8.11 8.00 20.84
CA GLY A 97 -7.89 7.84 22.28
C GLY A 97 -9.20 7.83 23.05
N LYS A 98 -10.07 8.83 22.81
CA LYS A 98 -11.39 8.88 23.43
C LYS A 98 -12.23 7.65 23.12
N MET A 99 -12.30 7.26 21.84
CA MET A 99 -13.06 6.08 21.42
C MET A 99 -12.50 4.78 22.02
N ALA A 100 -11.18 4.67 22.12
CA ALA A 100 -10.49 3.53 22.71
C ALA A 100 -10.76 3.42 24.23
N GLU A 101 -10.80 4.54 24.94
CA GLU A 101 -11.20 4.61 26.35
C GLU A 101 -12.67 4.22 26.56
N GLU A 102 -13.55 4.59 25.63
CA GLU A 102 -14.97 4.20 25.61
C GLU A 102 -15.18 2.71 25.22
N GLY A 103 -14.12 1.98 24.87
CA GLY A 103 -14.17 0.55 24.58
C GLY A 103 -14.31 0.19 23.10
N ASN A 104 -14.16 1.15 22.18
CA ASN A 104 -14.17 0.84 20.75
C ASN A 104 -12.90 0.10 20.34
N ILE A 105 -13.05 -1.19 20.03
CA ILE A 105 -11.96 -2.13 19.70
C ILE A 105 -11.21 -1.73 18.42
N GLY A 106 -11.89 -1.15 17.43
CA GLY A 106 -11.26 -0.64 16.20
C GLY A 106 -10.40 0.58 16.47
N ALA A 107 -10.92 1.51 17.29
CA ALA A 107 -10.18 2.70 17.69
C ALA A 107 -8.97 2.37 18.58
N MET A 108 -9.01 1.31 19.39
CA MET A 108 -7.83 0.86 20.14
C MET A 108 -6.66 0.52 19.20
N LEU A 109 -6.92 -0.18 18.09
CA LEU A 109 -5.90 -0.48 17.08
C LEU A 109 -5.36 0.83 16.48
N TRP A 110 -6.25 1.69 15.98
CA TRP A 110 -5.84 2.92 15.32
C TRP A 110 -5.13 3.90 16.25
N TYR A 111 -5.57 4.00 17.51
CA TYR A 111 -4.87 4.78 18.53
C TYR A 111 -3.46 4.27 18.75
N GLY A 112 -3.29 2.94 18.80
CA GLY A 112 -1.98 2.31 18.84
C GLY A 112 -1.12 2.68 17.63
N LEU A 113 -1.61 2.45 16.42
CA LEU A 113 -0.88 2.74 15.18
C LEU A 113 -0.47 4.21 15.08
N THR A 114 -1.36 5.15 15.37
CA THR A 114 -1.03 6.59 15.36
C THR A 114 0.06 6.95 16.37
N ASN A 115 0.07 6.35 17.56
CA ASN A 115 1.10 6.63 18.57
C ASN A 115 2.46 5.99 18.25
N MET A 116 2.53 4.92 17.44
CA MET A 116 3.81 4.36 17.02
C MET A 116 4.63 5.37 16.20
N GLY A 117 3.97 6.13 15.32
CA GLY A 117 4.59 7.16 14.48
C GLY A 117 5.09 8.40 15.23
N ALA A 118 4.70 8.59 16.50
CA ALA A 118 5.08 9.74 17.32
C ALA A 118 6.50 9.65 17.95
N GLY A 119 7.29 8.65 17.56
CA GLY A 119 8.65 8.41 18.05
C GLY A 119 8.72 7.53 19.31
N VAL A 120 9.93 7.31 19.83
CA VAL A 120 10.27 6.27 20.83
C VAL A 120 9.38 6.25 22.08
N TYR A 121 8.91 7.42 22.54
CA TYR A 121 8.04 7.51 23.73
C TYR A 121 6.57 7.17 23.44
N GLY A 122 6.10 7.45 22.21
CA GLY A 122 4.76 7.06 21.76
C GLY A 122 4.64 5.55 21.56
N THR A 123 5.74 4.90 21.16
CA THR A 123 5.80 3.45 20.92
C THR A 123 5.41 2.63 22.15
N ALA A 124 5.81 3.00 23.37
CA ALA A 124 5.47 2.21 24.57
C ALA A 124 3.96 2.16 24.85
N SER A 125 3.26 3.30 24.74
CA SER A 125 1.80 3.39 24.89
C SER A 125 1.08 2.72 23.72
N ALA A 126 1.59 2.90 22.50
CA ALA A 126 1.03 2.32 21.28
C ALA A 126 0.87 0.80 21.36
N VAL A 127 1.91 0.12 21.85
CA VAL A 127 1.97 -1.34 21.93
C VAL A 127 0.94 -1.90 22.91
N GLU A 128 0.71 -1.23 24.04
CA GLU A 128 -0.30 -1.64 25.02
C GLU A 128 -1.71 -1.60 24.41
N TRP A 129 -2.02 -0.58 23.61
CA TRP A 129 -3.31 -0.44 22.96
C TRP A 129 -3.53 -1.45 21.84
N ILE A 130 -2.51 -1.75 21.03
CA ILE A 130 -2.58 -2.81 20.01
C ILE A 130 -2.80 -4.17 20.68
N ASN A 131 -2.05 -4.48 21.75
CA ASN A 131 -2.26 -5.71 22.52
C ASN A 131 -3.65 -5.77 23.15
N LYS A 132 -4.14 -4.66 23.71
CA LYS A 132 -5.50 -4.60 24.26
C LYS A 132 -6.57 -4.82 23.18
N ALA A 133 -6.41 -4.25 21.99
CA ALA A 133 -7.30 -4.50 20.86
C ALA A 133 -7.30 -5.99 20.46
N ALA A 134 -6.12 -6.61 20.39
CA ALA A 134 -5.99 -8.03 20.07
C ALA A 134 -6.64 -8.92 21.15
N GLN A 135 -6.42 -8.63 22.43
CA GLN A 135 -7.05 -9.34 23.55
C GLN A 135 -8.57 -9.22 23.55
N GLN A 136 -9.12 -8.11 23.02
CA GLN A 136 -10.56 -7.88 22.90
C GLN A 136 -11.16 -8.40 21.59
N GLY A 137 -10.39 -9.09 20.75
CA GLY A 137 -10.92 -9.76 19.57
C GLY A 137 -10.68 -9.04 18.24
N ASN A 138 -9.87 -7.97 18.19
CA ASN A 138 -9.55 -7.32 16.91
C ASN A 138 -8.63 -8.21 16.06
N PRO A 139 -9.08 -8.78 14.93
CA PRO A 139 -8.28 -9.70 14.14
C PRO A 139 -7.06 -9.03 13.48
N TYR A 140 -7.18 -7.75 13.11
CA TYR A 140 -6.08 -6.98 12.54
C TYR A 140 -5.00 -6.68 13.57
N ALA A 141 -5.39 -6.37 14.81
CA ALA A 141 -4.44 -6.20 15.92
C ALA A 141 -3.74 -7.51 16.28
N MET A 142 -4.47 -8.63 16.31
CA MET A 142 -3.86 -9.96 16.50
C MET A 142 -2.82 -10.23 15.41
N ARG A 143 -3.17 -9.96 14.15
CA ARG A 143 -2.25 -10.13 13.01
C ARG A 143 -0.99 -9.28 13.18
N ARG A 144 -1.12 -8.03 13.64
CA ARG A 144 0.02 -7.12 13.87
C ARG A 144 0.98 -7.65 14.93
N LEU A 145 0.50 -8.50 15.86
CA LEU A 145 1.30 -9.13 16.92
C LEU A 145 1.90 -10.49 16.51
N VAL A 146 1.77 -10.89 15.25
CA VAL A 146 2.45 -12.07 14.72
C VAL A 146 3.87 -11.67 14.28
N PRO A 147 4.92 -12.42 14.65
CA PRO A 147 6.30 -12.13 14.22
C PRO A 147 6.49 -12.03 12.70
N ALA A 148 7.47 -11.24 12.28
CA ALA A 148 7.74 -10.88 10.88
C ALA A 148 8.09 -12.08 9.97
N GLY A 149 8.58 -13.18 10.55
CA GLY A 149 8.81 -14.42 9.80
C GLY A 149 7.53 -15.06 9.24
N GLU A 150 6.35 -14.67 9.76
CA GLU A 150 5.05 -15.19 9.39
C GLU A 150 4.11 -14.14 8.78
N THR A 151 4.48 -12.84 8.82
CA THR A 151 3.73 -11.74 8.20
C THR A 151 4.66 -10.67 7.62
N LEU A 152 4.21 -9.87 6.66
CA LEU A 152 4.96 -8.70 6.15
C LEU A 152 5.13 -7.55 7.17
N GLN A 153 4.84 -7.77 8.45
CA GLN A 153 4.83 -6.74 9.49
C GLN A 153 5.96 -6.98 10.47
N ASP A 154 6.85 -5.99 10.65
CA ASP A 154 8.00 -6.03 11.55
C ASP A 154 7.59 -5.92 13.04
N CYS A 155 6.77 -6.86 13.51
CA CYS A 155 6.29 -6.90 14.89
C CYS A 155 7.45 -6.79 15.89
N GLU A 156 8.53 -7.54 15.67
CA GLU A 156 9.64 -7.64 16.63
C GLU A 156 10.38 -6.31 16.86
N TRP A 157 10.40 -5.42 15.86
CA TRP A 157 11.07 -4.12 15.96
C TRP A 157 10.25 -3.09 16.74
N TYR A 158 8.93 -3.13 16.63
CA TYR A 158 8.06 -2.10 17.19
C TYR A 158 7.23 -2.56 18.39
N LEU A 159 6.82 -3.83 18.42
CA LEU A 159 5.87 -4.38 19.40
C LEU A 159 6.53 -5.34 20.40
N GLY A 160 7.77 -5.74 20.16
CA GLY A 160 8.68 -6.38 21.12
C GLY A 160 8.06 -7.56 21.86
N SER A 161 7.85 -7.42 23.17
CA SER A 161 7.42 -8.51 24.06
C SER A 161 6.01 -9.05 23.80
N TYR A 162 5.19 -8.34 23.02
CA TYR A 162 3.82 -8.78 22.71
C TYR A 162 3.73 -9.62 21.44
N CYS A 163 4.82 -9.69 20.66
CA CYS A 163 4.90 -10.54 19.48
C CYS A 163 4.90 -12.01 19.88
N ASN A 164 4.00 -12.79 19.28
CA ASN A 164 3.85 -14.20 19.60
C ASN A 164 3.15 -14.97 18.47
N ASP A 165 3.72 -16.10 18.06
CA ASP A 165 3.14 -16.97 17.01
C ASP A 165 1.73 -17.46 17.37
N ALA A 166 1.37 -17.55 18.66
CA ALA A 166 0.02 -17.91 19.09
C ALA A 166 -1.06 -16.90 18.65
N TRP A 167 -0.67 -15.68 18.24
CA TRP A 167 -1.60 -14.74 17.63
C TRP A 167 -2.01 -15.14 16.22
N ALA A 168 -1.20 -15.91 15.50
CA ALA A 168 -1.50 -16.32 14.12
C ALA A 168 -2.78 -17.17 14.06
N ASP A 169 -2.89 -18.18 14.93
CA ASP A 169 -4.08 -19.03 15.00
C ASP A 169 -5.32 -18.24 15.44
N LYS A 170 -5.18 -17.35 16.43
CA LYS A 170 -6.27 -16.50 16.92
C LYS A 170 -6.75 -15.53 15.84
N ALA A 171 -5.84 -14.90 15.10
CA ALA A 171 -6.16 -14.01 13.99
C ALA A 171 -6.91 -14.78 12.90
N ARG A 172 -6.44 -16.00 12.55
CA ARG A 172 -7.10 -16.85 11.56
C ARG A 172 -8.52 -17.22 11.97
N GLU A 173 -8.72 -17.64 13.21
CA GLU A 173 -10.05 -17.95 13.76
C GLU A 173 -10.96 -16.71 13.75
N ALA A 174 -10.45 -15.55 14.16
CA ALA A 174 -11.21 -14.32 14.19
C ALA A 174 -11.60 -13.85 12.78
N PHE A 175 -10.71 -13.94 11.78
CA PHE A 175 -11.08 -13.66 10.39
C PHE A 175 -12.10 -14.65 9.84
N GLN A 176 -12.02 -15.93 10.19
CA GLN A 176 -13.05 -16.91 9.82
C GLN A 176 -14.42 -16.54 10.41
N GLN A 177 -14.46 -16.08 11.67
CA GLN A 177 -15.69 -15.59 12.28
C GLN A 177 -16.25 -14.35 11.58
N CYS A 178 -15.39 -13.38 11.21
CA CYS A 178 -15.78 -12.22 10.41
C CYS A 178 -16.44 -12.66 9.09
N LEU A 179 -15.85 -13.62 8.38
CA LEU A 179 -16.36 -14.12 7.11
C LEU A 179 -17.63 -14.97 7.25
N GLN A 180 -17.82 -15.63 8.40
CA GLN A 180 -19.09 -16.31 8.70
C GLN A 180 -20.22 -15.30 8.94
N ALA A 181 -19.93 -14.18 9.60
CA ALA A 181 -20.89 -13.12 9.88
C ALA A 181 -21.20 -12.26 8.65
N ASN A 182 -20.17 -11.95 7.85
CA ASN A 182 -20.26 -11.21 6.61
C ASN A 182 -19.34 -11.85 5.55
N PRO A 183 -19.89 -12.74 4.70
CA PRO A 183 -19.12 -13.35 3.63
C PRO A 183 -18.53 -12.34 2.65
N ASP A 184 -19.14 -11.17 2.48
CA ASP A 184 -18.71 -10.14 1.53
C ASP A 184 -17.67 -9.16 2.12
N ASP A 185 -17.15 -9.41 3.32
CA ASP A 185 -16.07 -8.62 3.92
C ASP A 185 -14.75 -8.85 3.17
N VAL A 186 -14.51 -8.02 2.16
CA VAL A 186 -13.31 -8.07 1.32
C VAL A 186 -12.02 -7.87 2.12
N LEU A 187 -12.03 -6.99 3.13
CA LEU A 187 -10.84 -6.68 3.91
C LEU A 187 -10.44 -7.87 4.78
N SER A 188 -11.39 -8.46 5.51
CA SER A 188 -11.15 -9.66 6.31
C SER A 188 -10.76 -10.85 5.42
N ARG A 189 -11.38 -10.96 4.23
CA ARG A 189 -11.05 -12.02 3.26
C ARG A 189 -9.62 -11.89 2.78
N TYR A 190 -9.19 -10.68 2.43
CA TYR A 190 -7.81 -10.45 2.03
C TYR A 190 -6.85 -10.69 3.21
N ALA A 191 -7.13 -10.11 4.39
CA ALA A 191 -6.30 -10.24 5.59
C ALA A 191 -6.07 -11.69 6.07
N ALA A 192 -7.05 -12.58 5.84
CA ALA A 192 -6.99 -13.97 6.28
C ALA A 192 -5.87 -14.80 5.61
N SER A 193 -5.39 -14.40 4.43
CA SER A 193 -4.22 -15.04 3.79
C SER A 193 -3.13 -14.06 3.41
N MET A 194 -3.50 -12.81 3.09
CA MET A 194 -2.65 -11.81 2.44
C MET A 194 -1.84 -12.37 1.27
N ASP A 195 -2.46 -13.35 0.60
CA ASP A 195 -1.90 -13.97 -0.57
C ASP A 195 -1.97 -12.97 -1.72
N ALA A 196 -0.85 -12.79 -2.44
CA ALA A 196 -0.77 -11.91 -3.58
C ALA A 196 -1.82 -12.28 -4.64
N ASP A 197 -2.18 -13.57 -4.76
CA ASP A 197 -3.21 -14.04 -5.70
C ASP A 197 -4.62 -13.51 -5.35
N ARG A 198 -4.86 -13.10 -4.09
CA ARG A 198 -6.13 -12.48 -3.67
C ARG A 198 -6.22 -10.99 -4.02
N ALA A 199 -5.15 -10.35 -4.47
CA ALA A 199 -5.20 -8.95 -4.90
C ALA A 199 -6.17 -8.76 -6.09
N ALA A 200 -6.25 -9.76 -6.98
CA ALA A 200 -7.21 -9.75 -8.08
C ALA A 200 -8.67 -9.87 -7.62
N GLU A 201 -8.94 -10.71 -6.62
CA GLU A 201 -10.26 -10.85 -6.00
C GLU A 201 -10.67 -9.56 -5.29
N ALA A 202 -9.75 -8.97 -4.52
CA ALA A 202 -9.95 -7.69 -3.84
C ALA A 202 -10.30 -6.57 -4.83
N ALA A 203 -9.58 -6.48 -5.94
CA ALA A 203 -9.82 -5.46 -6.97
C ALA A 203 -11.22 -5.56 -7.61
N LYS A 204 -11.78 -6.76 -7.78
CA LYS A 204 -13.18 -6.94 -8.26
C LYS A 204 -14.21 -6.29 -7.34
N GLN A 205 -13.91 -6.29 -6.05
CA GLN A 205 -14.72 -5.67 -5.01
C GLN A 205 -14.30 -4.21 -4.75
N LYS A 206 -13.53 -3.61 -5.68
CA LYS A 206 -13.01 -2.24 -5.62
C LYS A 206 -12.07 -1.97 -4.45
N TYR A 207 -11.54 -3.01 -3.84
CA TYR A 207 -10.49 -2.91 -2.84
C TYR A 207 -9.13 -2.98 -3.52
N TYR A 208 -8.56 -1.81 -3.83
CA TYR A 208 -7.37 -1.69 -4.69
C TYR A 208 -6.04 -1.65 -3.94
N ALA A 209 -6.04 -1.46 -2.62
CA ALA A 209 -4.81 -1.35 -1.81
C ALA A 209 -3.81 -2.51 -2.04
N PRO A 210 -4.24 -3.80 -2.09
CA PRO A 210 -3.33 -4.90 -2.38
C PRO A 210 -2.64 -4.79 -3.74
N MET A 211 -3.42 -4.51 -4.79
CA MET A 211 -2.93 -4.41 -6.16
C MET A 211 -1.98 -3.22 -6.31
N VAL A 212 -2.30 -2.08 -5.70
CA VAL A 212 -1.47 -0.87 -5.76
C VAL A 212 -0.18 -1.03 -4.94
N SER A 213 -0.24 -1.73 -3.80
CA SER A 213 0.95 -2.11 -3.04
C SER A 213 1.88 -2.99 -3.88
N LEU A 214 1.35 -4.00 -4.58
CA LEU A 214 2.15 -4.82 -5.52
C LEU A 214 2.68 -4.00 -6.71
N ALA A 215 1.92 -3.00 -7.18
CA ALA A 215 2.35 -2.11 -8.26
C ALA A 215 3.54 -1.22 -7.87
N PHE A 216 3.79 -1.01 -6.57
CA PHE A 216 4.91 -0.20 -6.09
C PHE A 216 6.26 -0.78 -6.51
N ASP A 217 6.44 -2.10 -6.40
CA ASP A 217 7.68 -2.78 -6.83
C ASP A 217 7.93 -2.61 -8.34
N TYR A 218 6.86 -2.62 -9.15
CA TYR A 218 6.96 -2.30 -10.58
C TYR A 218 7.33 -0.83 -10.80
N GLY A 219 6.83 0.07 -9.96
CA GLY A 219 7.23 1.48 -9.95
C GLY A 219 8.73 1.65 -9.72
N LEU A 220 9.29 0.97 -8.71
CA LEU A 220 10.72 0.97 -8.43
C LEU A 220 11.54 0.41 -9.61
N ALA A 221 11.12 -0.72 -10.17
CA ALA A 221 11.77 -1.31 -11.35
C ALA A 221 11.70 -0.39 -12.58
N TYR A 222 10.59 0.32 -12.76
CA TYR A 222 10.42 1.29 -13.84
C TYR A 222 11.36 2.49 -13.69
N GLU A 223 11.52 3.03 -12.48
CA GLU A 223 12.45 4.12 -12.21
C GLU A 223 13.92 3.70 -12.38
N ALA A 224 14.24 2.45 -12.05
CA ALA A 224 15.55 1.84 -12.30
C ALA A 224 15.83 1.56 -13.79
N GLY A 225 14.81 1.64 -14.67
CA GLY A 225 14.92 1.31 -16.08
C GLY A 225 14.98 -0.20 -16.35
N GLU A 226 14.52 -1.01 -15.40
CA GLU A 226 14.52 -2.47 -15.45
C GLU A 226 13.17 -3.04 -15.95
N LEU A 227 12.11 -2.22 -15.92
CA LEU A 227 10.78 -2.60 -16.42
C LEU A 227 10.64 -2.32 -17.93
N SER A 228 10.15 -3.30 -18.68
CA SER A 228 9.90 -3.13 -20.12
C SER A 228 8.74 -2.14 -20.38
N GLU A 229 8.74 -1.48 -21.56
CA GLU A 229 7.63 -0.59 -21.94
C GLU A 229 6.28 -1.32 -21.98
N ALA A 230 6.28 -2.58 -22.42
CA ALA A 230 5.07 -3.40 -22.49
C ALA A 230 4.52 -3.72 -21.09
N ASP A 231 5.39 -4.02 -20.13
CA ASP A 231 4.98 -4.31 -18.76
C ASP A 231 4.56 -3.04 -18.04
N ALA A 232 5.27 -1.93 -18.24
CA ALA A 232 4.86 -0.62 -17.73
C ALA A 232 3.45 -0.23 -18.22
N ALA A 233 3.11 -0.51 -19.49
CA ALA A 233 1.78 -0.26 -20.04
C ALA A 233 0.68 -1.12 -19.37
N LYS A 234 1.00 -2.37 -19.00
CA LYS A 234 0.08 -3.24 -18.23
C LYS A 234 -0.14 -2.69 -16.82
N VAL A 235 0.93 -2.30 -16.11
CA VAL A 235 0.83 -1.68 -14.76
C VAL A 235 -0.04 -0.42 -14.82
N VAL A 236 0.21 0.46 -15.78
CA VAL A 236 -0.58 1.69 -15.98
C VAL A 236 -2.05 1.39 -16.23
N THR A 237 -2.36 0.33 -17.00
CA THR A 237 -3.74 -0.10 -17.25
C THR A 237 -4.45 -0.48 -15.93
N LEU A 238 -3.77 -1.24 -15.07
CA LEU A 238 -4.31 -1.64 -13.76
C LEU A 238 -4.47 -0.44 -12.80
N LEU A 239 -3.48 0.45 -12.75
CA LEU A 239 -3.57 1.66 -11.92
C LEU A 239 -4.69 2.59 -12.39
N LYS A 240 -4.93 2.70 -13.71
CA LYS A 240 -6.06 3.47 -14.26
C LYS A 240 -7.41 2.91 -13.82
N MET A 241 -7.55 1.59 -13.71
CA MET A 241 -8.76 0.97 -13.17
C MET A 241 -9.04 1.43 -11.74
N ALA A 242 -8.02 1.39 -10.86
CA ALA A 242 -8.16 1.87 -9.48
C ALA A 242 -8.43 3.39 -9.41
N ALA A 243 -7.74 4.17 -10.26
CA ALA A 243 -7.95 5.61 -10.35
C ALA A 243 -9.36 5.99 -10.84
N ASN A 244 -9.93 5.21 -11.77
CA ASN A 244 -11.30 5.40 -12.23
C ASN A 244 -12.33 5.23 -11.10
N ASP A 245 -12.05 4.37 -10.12
CA ASP A 245 -12.86 4.20 -8.90
C ASP A 245 -12.45 5.13 -7.74
N ASN A 246 -11.68 6.18 -8.03
CA ASN A 246 -11.28 7.22 -7.08
C ASN A 246 -10.27 6.79 -6.02
N PHE A 247 -9.48 5.75 -6.27
CA PHE A 247 -8.41 5.34 -5.37
C PHE A 247 -7.18 6.26 -5.54
N ALA A 248 -7.03 7.21 -4.62
CA ALA A 248 -6.02 8.26 -4.70
C ALA A 248 -4.55 7.76 -4.75
N PRO A 249 -4.13 6.70 -4.03
CA PRO A 249 -2.77 6.18 -4.15
C PRO A 249 -2.41 5.71 -5.57
N ALA A 250 -3.37 5.16 -6.33
CA ALA A 250 -3.13 4.80 -7.73
C ALA A 250 -2.94 6.04 -8.62
N MET A 251 -3.71 7.10 -8.37
CA MET A 251 -3.57 8.38 -9.08
C MET A 251 -2.20 9.01 -8.84
N ASP A 252 -1.72 8.97 -7.59
CA ASP A 252 -0.41 9.48 -7.23
C ASP A 252 0.71 8.69 -7.91
N MET A 253 0.67 7.36 -7.87
CA MET A 253 1.65 6.51 -8.57
C MET A 253 1.64 6.73 -10.10
N LEU A 254 0.46 6.91 -10.70
CA LEU A 254 0.33 7.26 -12.11
C LEU A 254 1.01 8.61 -12.43
N ALA A 255 0.83 9.60 -11.56
CA ALA A 255 1.34 10.95 -11.76
C ALA A 255 2.81 11.15 -11.39
N GLY A 256 3.30 10.47 -10.35
CA GLY A 256 4.68 10.57 -9.88
C GLY A 256 5.63 9.65 -10.66
N THR A 257 5.27 8.38 -10.78
CA THR A 257 6.14 7.34 -11.34
C THR A 257 5.92 7.17 -12.84
N PHE A 258 4.67 6.95 -13.27
CA PHE A 258 4.36 6.58 -14.66
C PHE A 258 4.03 7.76 -15.58
N TYR A 259 4.34 9.00 -15.19
CA TYR A 259 3.98 10.22 -15.94
C TYR A 259 4.49 10.21 -17.40
N LYS A 260 5.64 9.59 -17.68
CA LYS A 260 6.17 9.48 -19.06
C LYS A 260 5.32 8.56 -19.93
N VAL A 261 4.67 7.56 -19.33
CA VAL A 261 3.81 6.60 -20.03
C VAL A 261 2.44 7.22 -20.30
N ILE A 262 1.87 7.94 -19.32
CA ILE A 262 0.52 8.52 -19.44
C ILE A 262 0.50 9.93 -20.05
N GLY A 263 1.64 10.60 -20.13
CA GLY A 263 1.75 11.98 -20.60
C GLY A 263 1.47 13.02 -19.51
N PHE A 264 1.99 14.23 -19.73
CA PHE A 264 1.95 15.34 -18.77
C PHE A 264 0.53 15.74 -18.35
N GLU A 265 -0.39 15.90 -19.32
CA GLU A 265 -1.75 16.36 -19.03
C GLU A 265 -2.49 15.40 -18.09
N MET A 266 -2.39 14.10 -18.35
CA MET A 266 -2.99 13.07 -17.50
C MET A 266 -2.33 12.95 -16.14
N ALA A 267 -0.99 13.07 -16.08
CA ALA A 267 -0.28 13.07 -14.80
C ALA A 267 -0.70 14.27 -13.92
N ASN A 268 -0.82 15.45 -14.52
CA ASN A 268 -1.26 16.66 -13.84
C ASN A 268 -2.72 16.53 -13.37
N TYR A 269 -3.60 15.95 -14.21
CA TYR A 269 -4.99 15.64 -13.84
C TYR A 269 -5.07 14.70 -12.62
N TYR A 270 -4.34 13.57 -12.65
CA TYR A 270 -4.38 12.60 -11.56
C TYR A 270 -3.77 13.15 -10.26
N ALA A 271 -2.65 13.87 -10.33
CA ALA A 271 -2.04 14.49 -9.16
C ALA A 271 -3.02 15.47 -8.50
N LYS A 272 -3.64 16.37 -9.27
CA LYS A 272 -4.64 17.31 -8.75
C LYS A 272 -5.88 16.59 -8.23
N ARG A 273 -6.37 15.57 -8.93
CA ARG A 273 -7.54 14.78 -8.48
C ARG A 273 -7.27 14.09 -7.14
N ALA A 274 -6.11 13.44 -6.97
CA ALA A 274 -5.70 12.84 -5.70
C ALA A 274 -5.69 13.87 -4.56
N PHE A 275 -5.17 15.07 -4.83
CA PHE A 275 -5.16 16.20 -3.88
C PHE A 275 -6.57 16.58 -3.41
N HIS A 276 -7.50 16.70 -4.36
CA HIS A 276 -8.90 17.00 -4.08
C HIS A 276 -9.65 15.85 -3.39
N LEU A 277 -9.13 14.63 -3.42
CA LEU A 277 -9.66 13.48 -2.69
C LEU A 277 -9.04 13.31 -1.28
N GLY A 278 -8.23 14.27 -0.82
CA GLY A 278 -7.64 14.22 0.53
C GLY A 278 -6.35 13.40 0.63
N PHE A 279 -5.70 13.08 -0.50
CA PHE A 279 -4.36 12.49 -0.53
C PHE A 279 -3.32 13.59 -0.80
N ASN A 280 -2.23 13.64 -0.03
CA ASN A 280 -1.19 14.65 -0.22
C ASN A 280 -0.26 14.33 -1.40
N SER A 281 -0.75 14.52 -2.63
CA SER A 281 -0.01 14.30 -3.89
C SER A 281 0.86 15.50 -4.30
N LEU A 282 1.23 16.36 -3.36
CA LEU A 282 1.94 17.61 -3.63
C LEU A 282 3.26 17.37 -4.36
N ASP A 283 4.01 16.34 -3.98
CA ASP A 283 5.26 15.99 -4.63
C ASP A 283 5.04 15.56 -6.09
N ALA A 284 3.97 14.81 -6.41
CA ALA A 284 3.61 14.51 -7.79
C ALA A 284 3.22 15.78 -8.58
N ILE A 285 2.44 16.69 -7.98
CA ILE A 285 2.11 17.99 -8.60
C ILE A 285 3.40 18.77 -8.90
N ILE A 286 4.32 18.90 -7.95
CA ILE A 286 5.58 19.62 -8.15
C ILE A 286 6.44 18.91 -9.20
N HIS A 287 6.52 17.58 -9.16
CA HIS A 287 7.36 16.78 -10.04
C HIS A 287 6.95 16.90 -11.51
N VAL A 288 5.66 16.72 -11.78
CA VAL A 288 5.08 16.83 -13.12
C VAL A 288 5.34 18.23 -13.68
N ASN A 289 5.10 19.27 -12.89
CA ASN A 289 5.33 20.67 -13.30
C ASN A 289 6.83 21.04 -13.42
N ARG A 290 7.73 20.37 -12.69
CA ARG A 290 9.18 20.62 -12.75
C ARG A 290 9.85 20.05 -14.00
N LYS A 291 9.43 18.88 -14.50
CA LYS A 291 10.19 18.17 -15.56
C LYS A 291 9.92 18.68 -16.98
N GLU A 292 8.78 19.33 -17.24
CA GLU A 292 8.53 20.07 -18.49
C GLU A 292 9.06 21.52 -18.46
N TRP A 293 9.61 21.98 -17.32
CA TRP A 293 10.25 23.29 -17.15
C TRP A 293 11.40 23.56 -18.14
N LEU A 294 12.03 22.50 -18.67
CA LEU A 294 13.17 22.61 -19.56
C LEU A 294 12.82 22.92 -21.03
N LYS A 295 11.53 23.01 -21.40
CA LYS A 295 11.11 23.25 -22.80
C LYS A 295 10.53 24.63 -23.11
N GLY A 296 10.50 25.55 -22.14
CA GLY A 296 9.94 26.89 -22.33
C GLY A 296 8.90 27.18 -21.26
N THR A 297 9.19 28.20 -20.47
CA THR A 297 8.48 28.67 -19.28
C THR A 297 6.99 28.90 -19.53
N ASN A 298 6.13 28.04 -18.97
CA ASN A 298 4.75 28.41 -18.69
C ASN A 298 4.66 28.86 -17.23
N ARG A 299 5.02 30.13 -16.95
CA ARG A 299 4.97 30.76 -15.61
C ARG A 299 3.62 30.51 -14.93
N ASP A 300 2.55 30.44 -15.71
CA ASP A 300 1.18 30.14 -15.27
C ASP A 300 1.07 28.77 -14.57
N GLU A 301 1.69 27.71 -15.11
CA GLU A 301 1.68 26.38 -14.47
C GLU A 301 2.46 26.38 -13.15
N MET A 302 3.51 27.19 -13.05
CA MET A 302 4.24 27.34 -11.79
C MET A 302 3.41 28.08 -10.74
N LEU A 303 2.62 29.08 -11.14
CA LEU A 303 1.67 29.74 -10.25
C LEU A 303 0.54 28.80 -9.80
N VAL A 304 0.12 27.87 -10.68
CA VAL A 304 -0.79 26.79 -10.30
C VAL A 304 -0.16 25.89 -9.25
N ALA A 305 1.07 25.41 -9.46
CA ALA A 305 1.79 24.59 -8.47
C ALA A 305 1.97 25.34 -7.13
N LEU A 306 2.28 26.63 -7.17
CA LEU A 306 2.39 27.48 -5.97
C LEU A 306 1.07 27.56 -5.18
N SER A 307 -0.07 27.55 -5.87
CA SER A 307 -1.38 27.51 -5.21
C SER A 307 -1.61 26.19 -4.46
N TYR A 308 -1.16 25.06 -5.01
CA TYR A 308 -1.22 23.76 -4.34
C TYR A 308 -0.24 23.66 -3.16
N ILE A 309 0.93 24.30 -3.25
CA ILE A 309 1.88 24.40 -2.12
C ILE A 309 1.22 25.10 -0.93
N TYR A 310 0.65 26.30 -1.14
CA TYR A 310 -0.06 27.01 -0.07
C TYR A 310 -1.29 26.24 0.42
N ALA A 311 -1.96 25.50 -0.46
CA ALA A 311 -3.08 24.65 -0.05
C ALA A 311 -2.60 23.52 0.88
N ALA A 312 -1.47 22.88 0.56
CA ALA A 312 -0.90 21.80 1.35
C ALA A 312 -0.35 22.27 2.70
N GLU A 313 0.36 23.41 2.71
CA GLU A 313 0.83 24.05 3.93
C GLU A 313 -0.33 24.29 4.91
N LYS A 314 -1.46 24.79 4.40
CA LYS A 314 -2.63 25.10 5.23
C LYS A 314 -3.47 23.86 5.58
N TYR A 315 -3.68 22.95 4.62
CA TYR A 315 -4.61 21.83 4.77
C TYR A 315 -3.97 20.59 5.38
N TYR A 316 -2.79 20.19 4.88
CA TYR A 316 -2.02 19.02 5.34
C TYR A 316 -0.98 19.39 6.40
N ARG A 317 -0.88 20.68 6.77
CA ARG A 317 0.12 21.19 7.73
C ARG A 317 1.57 20.88 7.30
N GLU A 318 1.79 20.77 5.99
CA GLU A 318 3.09 20.41 5.45
C GLU A 318 4.06 21.58 5.60
N SER A 319 5.21 21.34 6.23
CA SER A 319 6.19 22.38 6.50
C SER A 319 7.29 22.43 5.44
N ASN A 320 7.87 23.61 5.23
CA ASN A 320 9.07 23.82 4.41
C ASN A 320 8.94 23.49 2.90
N VAL A 321 7.72 23.39 2.36
CA VAL A 321 7.52 23.05 0.94
C VAL A 321 7.84 24.24 0.01
N ASP A 322 7.62 25.47 0.49
CA ASP A 322 7.90 26.73 -0.21
C ASP A 322 9.32 26.80 -0.79
N PHE A 323 10.32 26.27 -0.06
CA PHE A 323 11.72 26.33 -0.49
C PHE A 323 12.02 25.52 -1.76
N ARG A 324 11.25 24.47 -2.10
CA ARG A 324 11.56 23.63 -3.28
C ARG A 324 11.18 24.29 -4.61
N VAL A 325 10.21 25.21 -4.60
CA VAL A 325 9.67 25.86 -5.80
C VAL A 325 9.93 27.35 -5.82
N ILE A 326 9.74 28.05 -4.69
CA ILE A 326 9.97 29.51 -4.60
C ILE A 326 11.45 29.85 -4.76
N ASP A 327 12.36 29.10 -4.16
CA ASP A 327 13.82 29.31 -4.35
C ASP A 327 14.21 29.18 -5.83
N ARG A 328 13.63 28.21 -6.54
CA ARG A 328 13.87 28.04 -7.98
C ARG A 328 13.25 29.14 -8.84
N LEU A 329 12.01 29.54 -8.53
CA LEU A 329 11.35 30.65 -9.21
C LEU A 329 12.14 31.95 -9.02
N ASN A 330 12.64 32.20 -7.82
CA ASN A 330 13.43 33.40 -7.51
C ASN A 330 14.84 33.38 -8.11
N LYS A 331 15.34 32.20 -8.51
CA LYS A 331 16.58 32.05 -9.28
C LYS A 331 16.39 32.25 -10.80
N SER A 332 15.16 32.37 -11.28
CA SER A 332 14.89 32.73 -12.68
C SER A 332 15.10 34.23 -12.91
N GLU A 333 15.16 34.66 -14.17
CA GLU A 333 15.36 36.09 -14.53
C GLU A 333 14.25 37.00 -13.98
N GLU A 334 13.09 36.44 -13.61
CA GLU A 334 11.93 37.16 -13.06
C GLU A 334 11.44 36.52 -11.75
N PRO A 335 11.81 37.09 -10.58
CA PRO A 335 11.33 36.62 -9.28
C PRO A 335 9.79 36.56 -9.17
N VAL A 336 9.28 35.77 -8.22
CA VAL A 336 7.83 35.77 -7.93
C VAL A 336 7.46 37.10 -7.29
N THR A 337 6.43 37.75 -7.82
CA THR A 337 5.91 39.01 -7.29
C THR A 337 4.96 38.80 -6.13
N ASP A 338 4.81 39.81 -5.26
CA ASP A 338 3.82 39.79 -4.17
C ASP A 338 2.38 39.63 -4.69
N ALA A 339 2.09 40.17 -5.88
CA ALA A 339 0.79 40.04 -6.52
C ALA A 339 0.49 38.57 -6.89
N GLU A 340 1.47 37.86 -7.45
CA GLU A 340 1.34 36.45 -7.80
C GLU A 340 1.20 35.56 -6.58
N ILE A 341 1.95 35.84 -5.51
CA ILE A 341 1.79 35.17 -4.22
C ILE A 341 0.38 35.38 -3.68
N SER A 342 -0.15 36.60 -3.76
CA SER A 342 -1.52 36.91 -3.32
C SER A 342 -2.57 36.14 -4.13
N VAL A 343 -2.40 36.05 -5.45
CA VAL A 343 -3.27 35.26 -6.32
C VAL A 343 -3.19 33.77 -5.97
N ALA A 344 -1.99 33.22 -5.79
CA ALA A 344 -1.79 31.82 -5.44
C ALA A 344 -2.42 31.46 -4.09
N LYS A 345 -2.27 32.31 -3.06
CA LYS A 345 -2.92 32.13 -1.76
C LYS A 345 -4.45 32.16 -1.86
N LYS A 346 -5.01 33.06 -2.65
CA LYS A 346 -6.46 33.09 -2.89
C LYS A 346 -6.95 31.81 -3.59
N GLN A 347 -6.19 31.32 -4.55
CA GLN A 347 -6.50 30.08 -5.25
C GLN A 347 -6.35 28.86 -4.32
N ALA A 348 -5.39 28.88 -3.39
CA ALA A 348 -5.23 27.86 -2.37
C ALA A 348 -6.49 27.71 -1.49
N GLU A 349 -7.09 28.82 -1.05
CA GLU A 349 -8.36 28.78 -0.30
C GLU A 349 -9.49 28.12 -1.08
N LYS A 350 -9.56 28.39 -2.39
CA LYS A 350 -10.53 27.75 -3.28
C LYS A 350 -10.26 26.25 -3.39
N ILE A 351 -9.02 25.85 -3.63
CA ILE A 351 -8.62 24.44 -3.70
C ILE A 351 -9.04 23.71 -2.42
N ILE A 352 -8.73 24.28 -1.24
CA ILE A 352 -9.09 23.71 0.07
C ILE A 352 -10.61 23.50 0.20
N SER A 353 -11.40 24.48 -0.26
CA SER A 353 -12.88 24.38 -0.18
C SER A 353 -13.47 23.30 -1.09
N GLU A 354 -12.72 22.85 -2.10
CA GLU A 354 -13.12 21.82 -3.06
C GLU A 354 -12.65 20.41 -2.64
N ILE A 355 -11.82 20.27 -1.60
CA ILE A 355 -11.35 18.97 -1.13
C ILE A 355 -12.52 18.19 -0.52
N THR A 356 -12.75 16.98 -1.04
CA THR A 356 -13.71 16.01 -0.49
C THR A 356 -12.97 14.72 -0.15
N PRO A 357 -12.57 14.53 1.12
CA PRO A 357 -11.70 13.42 1.51
C PRO A 357 -12.33 12.06 1.32
N VAL A 358 -11.55 11.14 0.77
CA VAL A 358 -11.84 9.71 0.63
C VAL A 358 -10.83 8.93 1.46
N ILE A 359 -11.30 8.01 2.30
CA ILE A 359 -10.41 7.16 3.08
C ILE A 359 -9.84 6.06 2.19
N TYR A 360 -8.52 5.99 2.10
CA TYR A 360 -7.75 5.00 1.35
C TYR A 360 -6.87 4.12 2.24
N ILE A 361 -6.61 4.52 3.49
CA ILE A 361 -5.93 3.69 4.48
C ILE A 361 -6.89 2.69 5.12
N ASP A 362 -6.33 1.56 5.57
CA ASP A 362 -7.06 0.53 6.28
C ASP A 362 -6.17 -0.19 7.30
N ALA A 363 -6.73 -1.17 8.00
CA ALA A 363 -6.04 -1.87 9.08
C ALA A 363 -4.88 -2.80 8.61
N ILE A 364 -4.71 -2.97 7.30
CA ILE A 364 -3.61 -3.70 6.66
C ILE A 364 -2.60 -2.71 6.05
N TYR A 365 -3.09 -1.72 5.31
CA TYR A 365 -2.32 -0.68 4.65
C TYR A 365 -2.59 0.67 5.32
N ASP A 366 -1.85 0.93 6.38
CA ASP A 366 -1.90 2.22 7.10
C ASP A 366 -1.13 3.32 6.33
N VAL A 367 -0.96 4.47 6.96
CA VAL A 367 -0.29 5.63 6.35
C VAL A 367 1.17 5.33 5.96
N GLU A 368 1.87 4.45 6.67
CA GLU A 368 3.26 4.07 6.36
C GLU A 368 3.36 3.28 5.05
N ALA A 369 2.27 2.64 4.60
CA ALA A 369 2.28 1.87 3.36
C ALA A 369 2.32 2.76 2.09
N TYR A 370 2.11 4.07 2.22
CA TYR A 370 1.94 5.00 1.09
C TYR A 370 2.84 6.25 1.13
N HIS A 371 3.75 6.34 2.10
CA HIS A 371 4.76 7.40 2.23
C HIS A 371 6.16 6.81 2.28
#